data_AF-A0A1J1ITQ6-F1
#
_entry.id   AF-A0A1J1ITQ6-F1
#
_cell.length_a   1.000
_cell.length_b   1.000
_cell.length_c   1.000
_cell.angle_alpha   90.00
_cell.angle_beta   90.00
_cell.angle_gamma   90.00
#
_symmetry.space_group_name_H-M   'P 1'
#
loop_
_entity.id
_entity.type
_entity.pdbx_description
1 polymer ?
#
loop_
_entity_poly.entity_id
_entity_poly.type
_entity_poly.pdbx_seq_one_letter_code
_entity_poly.pdbx_strand_id
1 'polypeptide(L)'
;MKISVWWGVKFSPGGHGSFFGFLNSGVHVVMYTYYMLAAFGPQVQKYLWWKKYLTILQMAQFVLVFTHAMQLFVHNPCQYPLIFAWLCILHALMFFVLFKGYYKKTYERIETTRRVKQ
;
A
#
# COMPACT_ATOMS: atom_id res chain seq x y z
N MET A 1 9.45 -0.57 -7.38
CA MET A 1 10.15 -0.89 -6.11
C MET A 1 11.63 -1.27 -6.30
N LYS A 2 12.00 -2.17 -7.23
CA LYS A 2 13.36 -2.76 -7.28
C LYS A 2 14.55 -1.77 -7.33
N ILE A 3 14.46 -0.71 -8.13
CA ILE A 3 15.56 0.27 -8.31
C ILE A 3 15.75 1.16 -7.06
N SER A 4 14.65 1.56 -6.41
CA SER A 4 14.67 2.44 -5.23
C SER A 4 15.14 1.71 -3.96
N VAL A 5 14.84 0.41 -3.85
CA VAL A 5 15.28 -0.46 -2.74
C VAL A 5 16.79 -0.73 -2.80
N TRP A 6 17.38 -0.90 -3.98
CA TRP A 6 18.82 -1.11 -4.13
C TRP A 6 19.64 0.09 -3.63
N TRP A 7 19.19 1.31 -3.95
CA TRP A 7 19.77 2.55 -3.41
C TRP A 7 19.54 2.68 -1.89
N GLY A 8 18.38 2.29 -1.38
CA GLY A 8 18.10 2.27 0.07
C GLY A 8 19.04 1.37 0.86
N VAL A 9 19.19 0.12 0.43
CA VAL A 9 20.06 -0.88 1.09
C VAL A 9 21.54 -0.50 1.00
N LYS A 10 21.96 0.15 -0.10
CA LYS A 10 23.35 0.54 -0.32
C LYS A 10 23.82 1.69 0.58
N PHE A 11 22.91 2.61 0.96
CA PHE A 11 23.27 3.81 1.72
C PHE A 11 22.80 3.80 3.18
N SER A 12 21.82 2.98 3.55
CA SER A 12 21.43 2.77 4.95
C SER A 12 20.86 1.36 5.15
N PRO A 13 21.72 0.36 5.40
CA PRO A 13 21.30 -1.01 5.63
C PRO A 13 20.71 -1.16 7.04
N GLY A 14 19.51 -0.61 7.29
CA GLY A 14 18.73 -0.93 8.48
C GLY A 14 18.02 0.24 9.17
N GLY A 15 17.21 -0.12 10.18
CA GLY A 15 16.47 0.79 11.05
C GLY A 15 15.05 1.09 10.55
N HIS A 16 14.86 2.29 10.01
CA HIS A 16 13.53 2.84 9.70
C HIS A 16 12.90 2.28 8.42
N GLY A 17 13.73 1.94 7.41
CA GLY A 17 13.28 1.46 6.10
C GLY A 17 12.78 0.01 6.08
N SER A 18 13.23 -0.83 7.02
CA SER A 18 12.83 -2.25 7.08
C SER A 18 11.36 -2.43 7.49
N PHE A 19 10.79 -1.49 8.25
CA PHE A 19 9.38 -1.50 8.64
C PHE A 19 8.45 -1.40 7.42
N PHE A 20 8.84 -0.63 6.39
CA PHE A 20 8.13 -0.58 5.12
C PHE A 20 8.11 -1.93 4.41
N GLY A 21 9.26 -2.61 4.35
CA GLY A 21 9.37 -3.94 3.73
C GLY A 21 8.52 -4.99 4.46
N PHE A 22 8.50 -4.95 5.79
CA PHE A 22 7.69 -5.84 6.62
C PHE A 22 6.19 -5.63 6.39
N LEU A 23 5.70 -4.39 6.51
CA LEU A 23 4.29 -4.07 6.27
C LEU A 23 3.87 -4.41 4.84
N ASN A 24 4.69 -4.04 3.85
CA ASN A 24 4.39 -4.34 2.45
C ASN A 24 4.27 -5.84 2.21
N SER A 25 5.23 -6.63 2.71
CA SER A 25 5.21 -8.10 2.60
C SER A 25 3.96 -8.69 3.27
N GLY A 26 3.57 -8.22 4.45
CA GLY A 26 2.35 -8.67 5.13
C GLY A 26 1.08 -8.41 4.32
N VAL A 27 0.92 -7.20 3.80
CA VAL A 27 -0.20 -6.87 2.89
C VAL A 27 -0.15 -7.71 1.61
N HIS A 28 1.05 -7.97 1.10
CA HIS A 28 1.25 -8.76 -0.11
C HIS A 28 0.91 -10.23 0.07
N VAL A 29 1.21 -10.81 1.24
CA VAL A 29 0.78 -12.17 1.60
C VAL A 29 -0.75 -12.27 1.51
N VAL A 30 -1.49 -11.32 2.08
CA VAL A 30 -2.96 -11.32 2.03
C VAL A 30 -3.48 -11.15 0.59
N MET A 31 -2.86 -10.26 -0.18
CA MET A 31 -3.23 -10.01 -1.57
C MET A 31 -2.98 -11.22 -2.48
N TYR A 32 -1.82 -11.87 -2.38
CA TYR A 32 -1.51 -13.07 -3.15
C TYR A 32 -2.35 -14.26 -2.71
N THR A 33 -2.66 -14.37 -1.42
CA THR A 33 -3.59 -15.39 -0.92
C THR A 33 -4.95 -15.23 -1.59
N TYR A 34 -5.48 -14.01 -1.68
CA TYR A 34 -6.72 -13.75 -2.41
C TYR A 34 -6.63 -14.13 -3.89
N TYR A 35 -5.52 -13.84 -4.57
CA TYR A 35 -5.34 -14.25 -5.97
C TYR A 35 -5.23 -15.77 -6.15
N MET A 36 -4.61 -16.46 -5.21
CA MET A 36 -4.58 -17.92 -5.19
C MET A 36 -5.99 -18.50 -5.04
N LEU A 37 -6.78 -17.98 -4.09
CA LEU A 37 -8.19 -18.35 -3.93
C LEU A 37 -9.04 -18.03 -5.18
N ALA A 38 -8.73 -16.94 -5.88
CA ALA A 38 -9.38 -16.59 -7.15
C ALA A 38 -9.07 -17.57 -8.30
N ALA A 39 -7.94 -18.27 -8.23
CA ALA A 39 -7.50 -19.26 -9.23
C ALA A 39 -8.13 -20.65 -9.02
N PHE A 40 -8.67 -20.96 -7.84
CA PHE A 40 -9.33 -22.24 -7.54
C PHE A 40 -10.70 -22.44 -8.25
N GLY A 41 -11.12 -21.49 -9.10
CA GLY A 41 -12.23 -21.65 -10.03
C GLY A 41 -13.48 -20.83 -9.70
N PRO A 42 -14.49 -20.85 -10.60
CA PRO A 42 -15.65 -19.96 -10.55
C PRO A 42 -16.56 -20.17 -9.33
N GLN A 43 -16.49 -21.34 -8.68
CA GLN A 43 -17.24 -21.63 -7.45
C GLN A 43 -16.74 -20.79 -6.26
N VAL A 44 -15.42 -20.60 -6.14
CA VAL A 44 -14.81 -19.82 -5.05
C VAL A 44 -14.88 -18.32 -5.35
N GLN A 45 -14.87 -17.95 -6.64
CA GLN A 45 -14.98 -16.56 -7.07
C GLN A 45 -16.25 -15.85 -6.59
N LYS A 46 -17.35 -16.61 -6.41
CA LYS A 46 -18.61 -16.09 -5.89
C LYS A 46 -18.48 -15.51 -4.46
N TYR A 47 -17.54 -16.02 -3.66
CA TYR A 47 -17.30 -15.58 -2.28
C TYR A 47 -16.27 -14.44 -2.18
N LEU A 48 -15.64 -14.02 -3.29
CA LEU A 48 -14.59 -12.99 -3.30
C LEU A 48 -15.11 -11.54 -3.24
N TRP A 49 -16.23 -11.28 -2.57
CA TRP A 49 -16.80 -9.92 -2.42
C TRP A 49 -15.85 -8.96 -1.68
N TRP A 50 -15.04 -9.48 -0.77
CA TRP A 50 -14.10 -8.72 0.05
C TRP A 50 -12.89 -8.10 -0.68
N LYS A 51 -12.84 -8.15 -2.01
CA LYS A 51 -11.80 -7.47 -2.83
C LYS A 51 -11.66 -5.97 -2.51
N LYS A 52 -12.75 -5.32 -2.09
CA LYS A 52 -12.78 -3.91 -1.67
C LYS A 52 -11.92 -3.68 -0.43
N TYR A 53 -11.99 -4.59 0.55
CA TYR A 53 -11.20 -4.51 1.77
C TYR A 53 -9.71 -4.68 1.50
N LEU A 54 -9.32 -5.48 0.51
CA LEU A 54 -7.91 -5.60 0.09
C LEU A 54 -7.36 -4.30 -0.49
N THR A 55 -8.17 -3.59 -1.29
CA THR A 55 -7.76 -2.29 -1.83
C THR A 55 -7.63 -1.24 -0.72
N ILE A 56 -8.57 -1.24 0.25
CA ILE A 56 -8.53 -0.36 1.42
C ILE A 56 -7.32 -0.68 2.31
N LEU A 57 -7.03 -1.96 2.53
CA LEU A 57 -5.89 -2.42 3.32
C LEU A 57 -4.56 -2.01 2.66
N GLN A 58 -4.46 -2.10 1.33
CA GLN A 58 -3.30 -1.56 0.60
C GLN A 58 -3.19 -0.03 0.75
N MET A 59 -4.30 0.72 0.73
CA MET A 59 -4.27 2.17 0.95
C MET A 59 -3.85 2.52 2.39
N ALA A 60 -4.35 1.78 3.38
CA ALA A 60 -3.99 1.95 4.78
C ALA A 60 -2.49 1.70 5.02
N GLN A 61 -1.89 0.74 4.31
CA GLN A 61 -0.44 0.49 4.33
C GLN A 61 0.34 1.77 3.98
N PHE A 62 -0.09 2.51 2.95
CA PHE A 62 0.63 3.71 2.49
C PHE A 62 0.48 4.87 3.47
N VAL A 63 -0.69 5.00 4.11
CA VAL A 63 -0.92 6.00 5.15
C VAL A 63 -0.06 5.73 6.38
N LEU A 64 -0.01 4.48 6.85
CA LEU A 64 0.85 4.08 7.97
C LEU A 64 2.33 4.36 7.68
N VAL A 65 2.79 4.02 6.49
CA VAL A 65 4.18 4.28 6.05
C VAL A 65 4.46 5.78 5.97
N PHE A 66 3.50 6.58 5.49
CA PHE A 66 3.62 8.03 5.45
C PHE A 66 3.73 8.61 6.87
N THR A 67 2.87 8.20 7.81
CA THR A 67 2.94 8.65 9.21
C THR A 67 4.25 8.22 9.88
N HIS A 68 4.71 6.98 9.64
CA HIS A 68 5.99 6.49 10.13
C HIS A 68 7.17 7.29 9.55
N ALA A 69 7.11 7.70 8.27
CA ALA A 69 8.10 8.57 7.66
C ALA A 69 8.06 10.01 8.23
N MET A 70 6.87 10.54 8.53
CA MET A 70 6.73 11.85 9.18
C MET A 70 7.27 11.88 10.61
N GLN A 71 7.14 10.78 11.37
CA GLN A 71 7.68 10.67 12.72
C GLN A 71 9.20 10.89 12.75
N LEU A 72 9.90 10.42 11.72
CA LEU A 72 11.34 10.65 11.56
C LEU A 72 11.67 12.14 11.41
N PHE A 73 10.78 12.93 10.81
CA PHE A 73 11.00 14.37 10.62
C PHE A 73 10.89 15.16 11.92
N VAL A 74 10.03 14.71 12.84
CA VAL A 74 9.76 15.37 14.13
C VAL A 74 10.73 14.92 15.22
N HIS A 75 11.12 13.64 15.23
CA HIS A 75 12.01 13.07 16.24
C HIS A 75 13.19 12.37 15.58
N ASN A 76 14.31 13.10 15.46
CA ASN A 76 15.56 12.65 14.84
C ASN A 76 16.69 12.51 15.87
N PRO A 77 16.64 11.56 16.81
CA PRO A 77 17.73 11.34 17.76
C PRO A 77 18.99 10.74 17.10
N CYS A 78 18.90 10.26 15.85
CA CYS A 78 19.94 9.45 15.21
C CYS A 78 20.53 10.04 13.90
N GLN A 79 20.29 11.32 13.57
CA GLN A 79 20.77 11.97 12.33
C GLN A 79 20.53 11.15 11.05
N TYR A 80 19.33 10.58 10.90
CA TYR A 80 19.01 9.78 9.72
C TYR A 80 18.95 10.67 8.46
N PRO A 81 19.48 10.23 7.31
CA PRO A 81 19.48 11.03 6.08
C PRO A 81 18.05 11.33 5.59
N LEU A 82 17.66 12.62 5.69
CA LEU A 82 16.35 13.16 5.32
C LEU A 82 15.97 12.91 3.85
N ILE A 83 16.96 12.70 2.98
CA ILE A 83 16.78 12.41 1.55
C ILE A 83 15.98 11.11 1.34
N PHE A 84 16.23 10.08 2.16
CA PHE A 84 15.49 8.82 2.09
C PHE A 84 14.04 8.97 2.56
N ALA A 85 13.80 9.80 3.59
CA ALA A 85 12.45 10.10 4.06
C ALA A 85 11.62 10.81 2.98
N TRP A 86 12.21 11.79 2.29
CA TRP A 86 11.56 12.49 1.17
C TRP A 86 11.22 11.55 0.00
N LEU A 87 12.13 10.66 -0.37
CA LEU A 87 11.87 9.64 -1.41
C LEU A 87 10.73 8.70 -1.01
N CYS A 88 10.70 8.23 0.24
CA CYS A 88 9.61 7.39 0.75
C CYS A 88 8.26 8.11 0.73
N ILE A 89 8.23 9.38 1.15
CA ILE A 89 7.01 10.21 1.14
C ILE A 89 6.49 10.40 -0.28
N LEU A 90 7.36 10.77 -1.23
CA LEU A 90 6.98 10.96 -2.63
C LEU A 90 6.42 9.67 -3.24
N HIS A 91 7.03 8.53 -2.92
CA HIS A 91 6.56 7.23 -3.39
C HIS A 91 5.20 6.85 -2.80
N ALA A 92 5.01 7.04 -1.48
CA ALA A 92 3.75 6.77 -0.79
C ALA A 92 2.62 7.63 -1.35
N LEU A 93 2.89 8.91 -1.64
CA LEU A 93 1.91 9.85 -2.15
C LEU A 93 1.49 9.52 -3.60
N MET A 94 2.46 9.16 -4.46
CA MET A 94 2.18 8.68 -5.82
C MET A 94 1.29 7.44 -5.82
N PHE A 95 1.59 6.44 -5.00
CA PHE A 95 0.76 5.24 -4.88
C PHE A 95 -0.62 5.55 -4.30
N PHE A 96 -0.71 6.44 -3.30
CA PHE A 96 -1.99 6.85 -2.73
C PHE A 96 -2.91 7.50 -3.76
N VAL A 97 -2.39 8.41 -4.59
CA VAL A 97 -3.18 9.05 -5.67
C VAL A 97 -3.66 8.02 -6.69
N LEU A 98 -2.79 7.11 -7.11
CA LEU A 98 -3.12 6.06 -8.08
C LEU A 98 -4.24 5.15 -7.54
N PHE A 99 -4.11 4.67 -6.30
CA PHE A 99 -5.10 3.79 -5.67
C PHE A 99 -6.39 4.51 -5.35
N LYS A 100 -6.34 5.79 -4.93
CA LYS A 100 -7.53 6.61 -4.73
C LYS A 100 -8.30 6.80 -6.04
N GLY A 101 -7.58 7.03 -7.15
CA GLY A 101 -8.16 7.10 -8.49
C GLY A 101 -8.83 5.79 -8.94
N TYR A 102 -8.16 4.65 -8.71
CA TYR A 102 -8.73 3.32 -8.98
C TYR A 102 -9.96 3.04 -8.12
N TYR A 103 -9.88 3.30 -6.81
CA TYR A 103 -10.99 3.09 -5.88
C TYR A 103 -12.21 3.92 -6.26
N LYS A 104 -12.01 5.19 -6.60
CA LYS A 104 -13.07 6.09 -7.09
C LYS A 104 -13.73 5.54 -8.35
N LYS A 105 -12.93 5.20 -9.37
CA LYS A 105 -13.44 4.71 -10.67
C LYS A 105 -14.15 3.36 -10.57
N THR A 106 -13.68 2.46 -9.71
CA THR A 106 -14.22 1.11 -9.58
C THR A 106 -15.38 1.03 -8.60
N TYR A 107 -15.33 1.69 -7.44
CA TYR A 107 -16.33 1.51 -6.38
C TYR A 107 -17.39 2.60 -6.33
N GLU A 108 -17.06 3.89 -6.52
CA GLU A 108 -18.10 4.93 -6.58
C GLU A 108 -19.02 4.71 -7.78
N ARG A 109 -18.48 4.25 -8.92
CA ARG A 109 -19.30 3.91 -10.09
C ARG A 109 -20.29 2.77 -9.80
N ILE A 110 -19.88 1.75 -9.06
CA ILE A 110 -20.75 0.61 -8.67
C ILE A 110 -21.84 1.07 -7.71
N GLU A 111 -21.49 1.96 -6.76
CA GLU A 111 -22.45 2.49 -5.79
C GLU A 111 -23.50 3.38 -6.46
N THR A 112 -23.08 4.25 -7.39
CA THR A 112 -23.99 5.07 -8.21
C THR A 112 -24.88 4.20 -9.10
N THR A 113 -24.34 3.17 -9.77
CA THR A 113 -25.17 2.24 -10.57
C THR A 113 -26.16 1.44 -9.72
N ARG A 114 -25.82 1.08 -8.47
CA ARG A 114 -26.77 0.44 -7.55
C ARG A 114 -27.88 1.39 -7.10
N ARG A 115 -27.56 2.66 -6.83
CA ARG A 115 -28.57 3.67 -6.45
C ARG A 115 -29.52 4.05 -7.57
N VAL A 116 -29.09 4.00 -8.84
CA VAL A 116 -29.95 4.29 -10.00
C VAL A 116 -30.89 3.12 -10.34
N LYS A 117 -30.59 1.90 -9.88
CA LYS A 117 -31.45 0.72 -10.07
C LYS A 117 -32.48 0.51 -8.95
N GLN A 118 -32.49 1.38 -7.94
CA GLN A 118 -33.39 1.34 -6.80
C GLN A 118 -34.45 2.43 -6.96
#